data_AF-A0A6H2A3I8-F1
#
_entry.id   AF-A0A6H2A3I8-F1
#
_cell.length_a   1.000
_cell.length_b   1.000
_cell.length_c   1.000
_cell.angle_alpha   90.00
_cell.angle_beta   90.00
_cell.angle_gamma   90.00
#
_symmetry.space_group_name_H-M   'P 1'
#
loop_
_entity.id
_entity.type
_entity.pdbx_description
1 polymer ?
#
loop_
_entity_poly.entity_id
_entity_poly.type
_entity_poly.pdbx_seq_one_letter_code
_entity_poly.pdbx_strand_id
1 'polypeptide(L)' 'MNDKCPRCGKIMVEKPPTVIYTTNPAQWDSIMWCGCGYSENRGRVWGKTQEQLLQEKWEHINRGRKANE' A
#
# COMPACT_ATOMS: atom_id res chain seq x y z
N MET A 1 -5.13 0.00 -13.87
CA MET A 1 -6.12 0.83 -13.14
C MET A 1 -5.66 2.28 -13.29
N ASN A 2 -6.53 3.17 -13.79
CA ASN A 2 -6.14 4.56 -14.01
C ASN A 2 -6.26 5.34 -12.69
N ASP A 3 -5.13 5.62 -12.04
CA ASP A 3 -5.06 6.52 -10.87
C ASP A 3 -5.25 7.99 -11.26
N LYS A 4 -6.11 8.27 -12.25
CA LYS A 4 -6.42 9.62 -12.69
C LYS A 4 -7.68 10.10 -12.01
N CYS A 5 -7.64 11.32 -11.48
CA CYS A 5 -8.77 11.96 -10.86
C CYS A 5 -9.89 12.17 -11.89
N PRO A 6 -11.13 11.72 -11.62
CA PRO A 6 -12.26 11.91 -12.53
C PRO A 6 -12.65 13.39 -12.70
N ARG A 7 -12.23 14.28 -11.78
CA ARG A 7 -12.55 15.71 -11.85
C ARG A 7 -11.57 16.55 -12.66
N CYS A 8 -10.27 16.25 -12.58
CA CYS A 8 -9.23 17.11 -13.19
C CYS A 8 -8.20 16.35 -14.03
N GLY A 9 -8.32 15.02 -14.16
CA GLY A 9 -7.44 14.17 -14.96
C GLY A 9 -6.02 13.98 -14.41
N LYS A 10 -5.65 14.67 -13.32
CA LYS A 10 -4.33 14.54 -12.67
C LYS A 10 -4.21 13.23 -11.92
N ILE A 11 -2.97 12.79 -11.68
CA ILE A 11 -2.68 11.59 -10.89
C ILE A 11 -3.15 11.79 -9.44
N MET A 12 -3.80 10.77 -8.90
CA MET A 12 -4.18 10.66 -7.51
C MET A 12 -3.07 9.96 -6.72
N VAL A 13 -2.92 10.33 -5.46
CA VAL A 13 -1.97 9.73 -4.53
C VAL A 13 -2.71 9.08 -3.38
N GLU A 14 -2.17 7.96 -2.88
CA GLU A 14 -2.72 7.32 -1.70
C GLU A 14 -2.37 8.16 -0.46
N LYS A 15 -3.38 8.41 0.39
CA LYS A 15 -3.17 9.06 1.67
C LYS A 15 -2.62 8.05 2.68
N PRO A 16 -1.75 8.49 3.60
CA PRO A 16 -1.35 7.65 4.72
C PRO A 16 -2.61 7.25 5.53
N PRO A 17 -2.65 6.01 6.02
CA PRO A 17 -3.79 5.52 6.77
C PRO A 17 -3.99 6.37 8.04
N THR A 18 -5.18 6.95 8.17
CA THR A 18 -5.54 7.76 9.36
C THR A 18 -6.02 6.87 10.51
N VAL A 19 -6.63 5.73 10.18
CA VAL A 19 -7.12 4.74 11.14
C VAL A 19 -6.53 3.38 10.76
N ILE A 20 -5.97 2.70 11.75
CA ILE A 20 -5.47 1.33 11.62
C ILE A 20 -6.36 0.45 12.51
N TYR A 21 -7.01 -0.53 11.89
CA TYR A 21 -7.75 -1.56 12.59
C TYR A 21 -6.79 -2.64 13.09
N THR A 22 -6.84 -2.91 14.40
CA THR A 22 -5.99 -3.86 15.11
C THR A 22 -6.42 -5.33 14.89
N THR A 23 -6.72 -5.70 13.64
CA THR A 23 -6.92 -7.10 13.24
C THR A 23 -5.58 -7.81 13.03
N ASN A 24 -5.60 -9.14 12.85
CA ASN A 24 -4.41 -9.91 12.47
C ASN A 24 -4.63 -10.56 11.09
N PRO A 25 -3.98 -10.08 10.01
CA PRO A 25 -3.09 -8.92 9.95
C PRO A 25 -3.85 -7.59 10.07
N ALA A 26 -3.14 -6.50 10.39
CA ALA A 26 -3.74 -5.18 10.56
C ALA A 26 -4.44 -4.73 9.26
N GLN A 27 -5.51 -3.96 9.38
CA GLN A 27 -6.23 -3.40 8.23
C GLN A 27 -6.27 -1.89 8.29
N TRP A 28 -6.38 -1.23 7.13
CA TRP A 28 -6.64 0.20 7.04
C TRP A 28 -7.38 0.52 5.74
N ASP A 29 -8.02 1.69 5.69
CA ASP A 29 -8.69 2.16 4.48
C ASP A 29 -7.66 2.69 3.48
N SER A 30 -7.81 2.31 2.20
CA SER A 30 -7.04 2.88 1.10
C SER A 30 -7.80 4.07 0.53
N ILE A 31 -7.31 5.27 0.84
CA ILE A 31 -7.92 6.52 0.41
C ILE A 31 -7.03 7.16 -0.64
N MET A 32 -7.53 7.26 -1.87
CA MET A 32 -6.88 8.03 -2.92
C MET A 32 -7.34 9.49 -2.85
N TRP A 33 -6.41 10.41 -3.04
CA TRP A 33 -6.67 11.84 -2.99
C TRP A 33 -6.04 12.57 -4.16
N CYS A 34 -6.69 13.64 -4.59
CA CYS A 34 -6.20 14.57 -5.59
C CYS A 34 -6.14 15.99 -5.03
N GLY A 35 -5.12 16.76 -5.43
CA GLY A 35 -4.96 18.17 -5.07
C GLY A 35 -6.13 19.09 -5.43
N CYS A 36 -7.07 18.65 -6.29
CA CYS A 36 -8.31 19.39 -6.57
C CYS A 36 -9.40 19.22 -5.50
N GLY A 37 -9.13 18.48 -4.41
CA GLY A 37 -10.08 18.20 -3.34
C GLY A 37 -10.93 16.95 -3.55
N TYR A 38 -10.75 16.22 -4.66
CA TYR A 38 -11.39 14.91 -4.84
C TYR A 38 -10.70 13.85 -3.99
N SER A 39 -11.49 12.99 -3.34
CA SER A 39 -11.01 11.79 -2.67
C SER A 39 -11.94 10.62 -2.93
N GLU A 40 -11.37 9.44 -3.01
CA GLU A 40 -12.09 8.18 -3.22
C GLU A 40 -11.58 7.13 -2.24
N ASN A 41 -12.49 6.41 -1.60
CA ASN A 41 -12.16 5.26 -0.78
C ASN A 41 -12.17 4.00 -1.69
N ARG A 42 -11.02 3.33 -1.80
CA ARG A 42 -10.83 2.12 -2.61
C ARG A 42 -11.05 0.82 -1.85
N GLY A 43 -11.58 0.92 -0.63
CA GLY A 43 -11.83 -0.20 0.26
C GLY A 43 -10.71 -0.38 1.28
N ARG A 44 -10.61 -1.60 1.82
CA ARG A 44 -9.64 -1.93 2.86
C ARG A 44 -8.44 -2.67 2.30
N VAL A 45 -7.27 -2.29 2.79
CA VAL A 45 -6.00 -2.97 2.55
C VAL A 45 -5.61 -3.72 3.80
N TRP A 46 -4.99 -4.87 3.60
CA TRP A 46 -4.46 -5.72 4.65
C TRP A 46 -2.94 -5.54 4.72
N GLY A 47 -2.44 -5.41 5.94
CA GLY A 47 -1.03 -5.54 6.23
C GLY A 47 -0.54 -6.96 6.03
N LYS A 48 0.74 -7.16 6.29
CA LYS A 48 1.39 -8.46 6.18
C LYS A 48 1.39 -9.18 7.52
N THR A 49 1.27 -10.52 7.48
CA THR A 49 1.50 -11.33 8.67
C THR A 49 3.00 -11.36 9.02
N GLN A 50 3.33 -11.82 10.23
CA GLN A 50 4.73 -11.97 10.63
C GLN A 50 5.49 -12.95 9.72
N GLU A 51 4.84 -14.03 9.30
CA GLU A 51 5.41 -15.03 8.39
C GLU A 51 5.71 -14.43 7.02
N GLN A 52 4.81 -13.62 6.48
CA GLN A 52 5.02 -12.91 5.21
C GLN A 52 6.18 -11.91 5.31
N LEU A 53 6.25 -11.15 6.40
CA LEU A 53 7.37 -10.24 6.66
C LEU A 53 8.70 -10.98 6.80
N LEU A 54 8.70 -12.15 7.45
CA LEU A 54 9.89 -12.97 7.60
C LEU A 54 10.34 -13.54 6.25
N GLN A 55 9.40 -14.04 5.45
CA GLN A 55 9.66 -14.57 4.11
C GLN A 55 10.28 -13.49 3.21
N GLU A 56 9.73 -12.28 3.19
CA GLU A 56 10.29 -11.18 2.40
C GLU A 56 11.71 -10.79 2.83
N LYS A 57 11.97 -10.76 4.13
CA LYS A 57 13.32 -10.52 4.65
C LYS A 57 14.30 -11.60 4.21
N TRP A 58 13.89 -12.87 4.30
CA TRP A 58 14.71 -14.00 3.86
C TRP A 58 14.99 -13.94 2.35
N GLU A 59 13.98 -13.65 1.54
CA GLU A 59 14.14 -13.48 0.09
C GLU A 59 15.05 -12.31 -0.26
N HIS A 60 14.93 -11.16 0.42
CA HIS A 60 15.78 -10.00 0.19
C HIS A 60 17.26 -10.32 0.45
N ILE A 61 17.56 -11.02 1.56
CA ILE A 61 18.91 -11.47 1.89
C ILE A 61 19.46 -12.42 0.81
N ASN A 62 18.66 -13.39 0.38
CA ASN A 62 19.12 -14.39 -0.59
C ASN A 62 19.20 -13.87 -2.03
N ARG A 63 18.40 -12.86 -2.41
CA ARG A 63 18.56 -12.16 -3.69
C ARG A 63 19.88 -11.38 -3.74
N GLY A 64 20.26 -10.72 -2.63
CA GLY A 64 21.57 -10.05 -2.53
C GLY A 64 22.76 -11.01 -2.58
N ARG A 65 22.58 -12.25 -2.13
CA ARG A 65 23.61 -13.31 -2.20
C ARG A 65 23.85 -13.80 -3.62
N LYS A 66 22.81 -13.91 -4.45
CA LYS A 66 22.92 -14.35 -5.86
C LYS A 66 23.53 -13.30 -6.81
N ALA A 67 23.65 -12.05 -6.40
CA ALA A 67 24.24 -10.99 -7.23
C ALA A 67 25.77 -10.87 -7.11
N ASN A 68 26.38 -11.64 -6.20
CA ASN A 68 27.82 -11.65 -5.92
C ASN A 68 28.50 -13.01 -6.21
N GLU A 69 27.80 -13.90 -6.91
CA GLU A 69 28.32 -15.16 -7.49
C GLU A 69 28.37 -15.03 -9.01
#